data_AF-A0A951Y047-F1
#
_entry.id   AF-A0A951Y047-F1
#
_cell.length_a   1.000
_cell.length_b   1.000
_cell.length_c   1.000
_cell.angle_alpha   90.00
_cell.angle_beta   90.00
_cell.angle_gamma   90.00
#
_symmetry.space_group_name_H-M   'P 1'
#
loop_
_entity.id
_entity.type
_entity.pdbx_description
1 polymer ?
#
loop_
_entity_poly.entity_id
_entity_poly.type
_entity_poly.pdbx_seq_one_letter_code
_entity_poly.pdbx_strand_id
1 'polypeptide(L)'
;MIRRNVIRVAPVAGLAMLMAGLAGCPSIADLPDELDVATSATEKHKAPRDSGLPSAGGRTWAAFRAIVPGESDPAATPGPYGGLLTGGLLERPPAGEQIFRVTFAEDGRPVEVSENGFFLTEIYGRRVPVGGAWSRATLPGLFFRSASYGIEIGGRFGIAIVVQVRFGGAYIGRAVLYAWGTQAAERLEGTFGYLLDFGGGPLEAALSATGDQYAFFATPVE
;
A
#
# COMPACT_ATOMS: atom_id res chain seq x y z
N MET A 1 -63.08 -46.10 -26.30
CA MET A 1 -61.94 -46.90 -25.78
C MET A 1 -60.76 -45.95 -25.60
N ILE A 2 -60.53 -45.44 -24.39
CA ILE A 2 -59.53 -44.39 -24.10
C ILE A 2 -58.42 -45.04 -23.28
N ARG A 3 -57.20 -45.13 -23.84
CA ARG A 3 -56.02 -45.67 -23.12
C ARG A 3 -55.51 -44.60 -22.15
N ARG A 4 -55.55 -44.90 -20.85
CA ARG A 4 -54.92 -44.10 -19.79
C ARG A 4 -53.43 -44.41 -19.73
N ASN A 5 -52.59 -43.41 -19.98
CA ASN A 5 -51.16 -43.48 -19.70
C ASN A 5 -50.94 -43.40 -18.18
N VAL A 6 -50.27 -44.40 -17.62
CA VAL A 6 -49.84 -44.45 -16.22
C VAL A 6 -48.49 -43.74 -16.13
N ILE A 7 -48.47 -42.54 -15.56
CA ILE A 7 -47.23 -41.86 -15.16
C ILE A 7 -46.81 -42.46 -13.81
N ARG A 8 -45.71 -43.20 -13.80
CA ARG A 8 -45.03 -43.61 -12.56
C ARG A 8 -44.08 -42.49 -12.14
N VAL A 9 -44.43 -41.79 -11.07
CA VAL A 9 -43.53 -40.86 -10.37
C VAL A 9 -42.66 -41.70 -9.43
N ALA A 10 -41.34 -41.67 -9.64
CA ALA A 10 -40.36 -42.29 -8.75
C ALA A 10 -40.14 -41.40 -7.51
N PRO A 11 -39.93 -41.97 -6.31
CA PRO A 11 -39.71 -41.20 -5.11
C PRO A 11 -38.31 -40.57 -5.09
N VAL A 12 -38.28 -39.33 -4.60
CA VAL A 12 -37.12 -38.51 -4.29
C VAL A 12 -36.20 -39.26 -3.32
N ALA A 13 -35.01 -39.63 -3.80
CA ALA A 13 -33.93 -40.14 -2.95
C ALA A 13 -33.08 -38.95 -2.46
N GLY A 14 -32.87 -38.93 -1.15
CA GLY A 14 -32.36 -37.80 -0.38
C GLY A 14 -30.99 -37.29 -0.81
N LEU A 15 -30.91 -35.96 -0.86
CA LEU A 15 -29.70 -35.15 -0.95
C LEU A 15 -28.87 -35.38 0.33
N ALA A 16 -27.94 -36.34 0.27
CA ALA A 16 -27.02 -36.61 1.36
C ALA A 16 -25.89 -35.58 1.37
N MET A 17 -25.89 -34.77 2.42
CA MET A 17 -24.76 -34.06 3.04
C MET A 17 -23.57 -33.74 2.13
N LEU A 18 -23.58 -32.52 1.59
CA LEU A 18 -22.35 -31.81 1.31
C LEU A 18 -21.63 -31.60 2.65
N MET A 19 -20.66 -32.47 2.95
CA MET A 19 -19.70 -32.24 4.01
C MET A 19 -18.97 -30.95 3.65
N ALA A 20 -19.45 -29.84 4.23
CA ALA A 20 -18.72 -28.60 4.36
C ALA A 20 -17.45 -28.94 5.13
N GLY A 21 -16.43 -29.35 4.39
CA GLY A 21 -15.07 -29.39 4.89
C GLY A 21 -14.82 -28.01 5.48
N LEU A 22 -14.41 -28.02 6.74
CA LEU A 22 -13.84 -26.90 7.46
C LEU A 22 -12.63 -26.40 6.66
N ALA A 23 -12.88 -25.69 5.56
CA ALA A 23 -11.90 -24.80 4.97
C ALA A 23 -11.66 -23.78 6.06
N GLY A 24 -10.56 -23.94 6.79
CA GLY A 24 -10.08 -22.94 7.71
C GLY A 24 -10.22 -21.61 7.00
N CYS A 25 -10.96 -20.67 7.62
CA CYS A 25 -11.04 -19.31 7.10
C CYS A 25 -9.62 -18.92 6.71
N PRO A 26 -9.33 -18.58 5.44
CA PRO A 26 -7.99 -18.20 5.06
C PRO A 26 -7.56 -17.12 6.02
N SER A 27 -6.61 -17.45 6.91
CA SER A 27 -6.18 -16.53 7.95
C SER A 27 -5.57 -15.36 7.23
N ILE A 28 -6.27 -14.24 7.28
CA ILE A 28 -5.87 -13.03 6.58
C ILE A 28 -4.49 -12.69 7.11
N ALA A 29 -3.49 -12.65 6.23
CA ALA A 29 -2.13 -12.30 6.63
C ALA A 29 -2.18 -10.98 7.38
N ASP A 30 -1.79 -10.98 8.65
CA ASP A 30 -1.65 -9.74 9.38
C ASP A 30 -0.54 -8.90 8.75
N LEU A 31 -0.56 -7.59 9.02
CA LEU A 31 0.60 -6.76 8.74
C LEU A 31 1.80 -7.41 9.43
N PRO A 32 3.01 -7.42 8.86
CA PRO A 32 4.14 -8.08 9.52
C PRO A 32 4.57 -7.30 10.77
N ASP A 33 5.09 -7.98 11.80
CA ASP A 33 5.63 -7.31 13.01
C ASP A 33 6.91 -6.53 12.69
N GLU A 34 7.63 -6.90 11.62
CA GLU A 34 8.82 -6.21 11.13
C GLU A 34 8.86 -6.20 9.60
N LEU A 35 9.52 -5.20 9.02
CA LEU A 35 9.72 -5.08 7.57
C LEU A 35 11.18 -4.76 7.25
N ASP A 36 11.73 -5.34 6.18
CA ASP A 36 13.04 -4.94 5.66
C ASP A 36 12.93 -3.60 4.94
N VAL A 37 13.17 -2.49 5.64
CA VAL A 37 13.07 -1.14 5.11
C VAL A 37 14.39 -0.73 4.47
N ALA A 38 14.34 -0.25 3.23
CA ALA A 38 15.50 0.26 2.52
C ALA A 38 16.00 1.57 3.15
N THR A 39 17.31 1.69 3.37
CA THR A 39 18.00 2.94 3.72
C THR A 39 18.88 3.45 2.58
N SER A 40 19.11 2.60 1.57
CA SER A 40 19.73 2.94 0.29
C SER A 40 19.24 2.00 -0.80
N ALA A 41 19.74 2.17 -2.03
CA ALA A 41 19.43 1.27 -3.14
C ALA A 41 19.84 -0.20 -2.89
N THR A 42 20.86 -0.43 -2.04
CA THR A 42 21.45 -1.75 -1.82
C THR A 42 21.35 -2.23 -0.37
N GLU A 43 20.91 -1.38 0.54
CA GLU A 43 20.92 -1.64 1.99
C GLU A 43 19.50 -1.61 2.55
N LYS A 44 19.18 -2.60 3.39
CA LYS A 44 17.92 -2.72 4.11
C LYS A 44 18.16 -3.12 5.56
N HIS A 45 17.26 -2.68 6.42
CA HIS A 45 17.28 -3.03 7.84
C HIS A 45 15.87 -3.36 8.31
N LYS A 46 15.78 -4.23 9.32
CA LYS A 46 14.51 -4.54 9.97
C LYS A 46 14.02 -3.31 10.73
N ALA A 47 12.83 -2.85 10.40
CA ALA A 47 12.09 -1.85 11.16
C ALA A 47 10.86 -2.51 11.79
N PRO A 48 10.58 -2.28 13.08
CA PRO A 48 9.41 -2.83 13.73
C PRO A 48 8.13 -2.18 13.20
N ARG A 49 6.99 -2.86 13.31
CA ARG A 49 5.68 -2.29 13.00
C ARG A 49 5.41 -1.10 13.89
N ASP A 50 4.75 -0.09 13.32
CA ASP A 50 4.38 1.15 14.00
C ASP A 50 5.64 1.88 14.50
N SER A 51 6.70 1.84 13.70
CA SER A 51 7.89 2.67 13.87
C SER A 51 7.92 3.80 12.83
N GLY A 52 8.91 4.67 12.95
CA GLY A 52 9.00 5.86 12.14
C GLY A 52 10.39 6.49 12.14
N LEU A 53 10.43 7.79 11.89
CA LEU A 53 11.63 8.61 11.79
C LEU A 53 11.64 9.59 12.97
N PRO A 54 12.31 9.28 14.10
CA PRO A 54 12.30 10.13 15.30
C PRO A 54 12.64 11.60 14.99
N SER A 55 13.54 11.83 14.05
CA SER A 55 13.94 13.16 13.62
C SER A 55 12.82 13.97 12.93
N ALA A 56 11.85 13.29 12.34
CA ALA A 56 10.69 13.88 11.68
C ALA A 56 9.52 14.09 12.64
N GLY A 57 9.66 13.71 13.91
CA GLY A 57 8.60 13.72 14.91
C GLY A 57 8.02 15.12 15.20
N GLY A 58 6.75 15.11 15.63
CA GLY A 58 6.02 16.28 16.11
C GLY A 58 5.62 17.29 15.03
N ARG A 59 5.76 16.94 13.74
CA ARG A 59 5.51 17.89 12.64
C ARG A 59 4.94 17.21 11.39
N THR A 60 4.42 18.04 10.50
CA THR A 60 3.99 17.62 9.17
C THR A 60 5.10 17.89 8.16
N TRP A 61 5.31 16.96 7.23
CA TRP A 61 6.26 17.09 6.14
C TRP A 61 5.53 17.07 4.81
N ALA A 62 5.82 18.03 3.94
CA ALA A 62 5.37 18.02 2.55
C ALA A 62 6.42 17.35 1.68
N ALA A 63 6.04 16.30 0.97
CA ALA A 63 6.91 15.58 0.05
C ALA A 63 6.68 16.07 -1.39
N PHE A 64 7.77 16.30 -2.11
CA PHE A 64 7.78 16.81 -3.48
C PHE A 64 8.60 15.92 -4.37
N ARG A 65 8.16 15.77 -5.62
CA ARG A 65 9.00 15.14 -6.63
C ARG A 65 10.14 16.10 -6.98
N ALA A 66 11.38 15.63 -6.90
CA ALA A 66 12.54 16.45 -7.22
C ALA A 66 12.65 16.71 -8.73
N ILE A 67 13.13 17.90 -9.09
CA ILE A 67 13.53 18.25 -10.45
C ILE A 67 14.99 17.82 -10.60
N VAL A 68 15.28 16.90 -11.52
CA VAL A 68 16.65 16.47 -11.83
C VAL A 68 17.10 17.16 -13.14
N PRO A 69 18.05 18.11 -13.08
CA PRO A 69 18.49 18.84 -14.26
C PRO A 69 19.08 17.91 -15.33
N GLY A 70 18.64 18.04 -16.58
CA GLY A 70 19.16 17.27 -17.70
C GLY A 70 18.64 15.84 -17.83
N GLU A 71 17.75 15.40 -16.94
CA GLU A 71 17.10 14.09 -17.05
C GLU A 71 15.74 14.26 -17.77
N SER A 72 15.63 13.73 -18.99
CA SER A 72 14.32 13.57 -19.63
C SER A 72 13.58 12.47 -18.88
N ASP A 73 12.65 12.88 -18.02
CA ASP A 73 11.75 12.06 -17.21
C ASP A 73 12.01 10.54 -17.26
N PRO A 74 13.04 10.03 -16.54
CA PRO A 74 13.55 8.68 -16.75
C PRO A 74 12.46 7.66 -16.48
N ALA A 75 12.42 6.56 -17.24
CA ALA A 75 11.54 5.44 -16.96
C ALA A 75 11.81 4.95 -15.53
N ALA A 76 10.74 4.64 -14.80
CA ALA A 76 10.89 4.31 -13.41
C ALA A 76 11.71 3.04 -13.18
N THR A 77 12.60 3.09 -12.20
CA THR A 77 13.55 2.01 -11.91
C THR A 77 12.93 1.00 -10.92
N PRO A 78 13.17 -0.32 -11.06
CA PRO A 78 12.68 -1.29 -10.10
C PRO A 78 13.15 -0.96 -8.68
N GLY A 79 12.20 -0.89 -7.73
CA GLY A 79 12.52 -0.52 -6.37
C GLY A 79 13.18 -1.61 -5.52
N PRO A 80 13.72 -1.25 -4.35
CA PRO A 80 14.51 -2.17 -3.51
C PRO A 80 13.68 -3.36 -3.04
N TYR A 81 12.36 -3.26 -3.05
CA TYR A 81 11.45 -4.34 -2.66
C TYR A 81 11.18 -5.38 -3.77
N GLY A 82 11.84 -5.29 -4.93
CA GLY A 82 11.74 -6.28 -6.01
C GLY A 82 10.35 -6.37 -6.65
N GLY A 83 10.19 -7.26 -7.62
CA GLY A 83 9.02 -7.38 -8.52
C GLY A 83 7.69 -7.75 -7.85
N LEU A 84 7.13 -6.81 -7.09
CA LEU A 84 5.74 -6.80 -6.66
C LEU A 84 4.92 -6.00 -7.67
N LEU A 85 3.71 -6.49 -7.93
CA LEU A 85 2.86 -6.12 -9.06
C LEU A 85 2.74 -4.60 -9.26
N THR A 86 3.16 -4.22 -10.44
CA THR A 86 3.35 -2.87 -10.93
C THR A 86 2.01 -2.29 -11.38
N GLY A 87 1.78 -0.98 -11.20
CA GLY A 87 0.43 -0.38 -11.17
C GLY A 87 0.21 0.82 -12.10
N GLY A 88 -0.45 0.66 -13.25
CA GLY A 88 -0.73 1.74 -14.22
C GLY A 88 -1.80 2.79 -13.82
N LEU A 89 -2.38 2.67 -12.62
CA LEU A 89 -3.26 3.70 -12.03
C LEU A 89 -2.51 4.72 -11.17
N LEU A 90 -1.23 4.51 -10.93
CA LEU A 90 -0.42 5.45 -10.19
C LEU A 90 -0.01 6.55 -11.16
N GLU A 91 -0.63 7.72 -11.00
CA GLU A 91 -0.20 8.90 -11.73
C GLU A 91 1.18 9.31 -11.21
N ARG A 92 2.16 9.37 -12.13
CA ARG A 92 3.48 9.88 -11.80
C ARG A 92 3.34 11.38 -11.51
N PRO A 93 3.71 11.87 -10.30
CA PRO A 93 3.68 13.28 -10.02
C PRO A 93 4.56 14.06 -11.01
N PRO A 94 4.14 15.22 -11.52
CA PRO A 94 5.01 16.11 -12.27
C PRO A 94 6.22 16.55 -11.42
N ALA A 95 7.36 16.79 -12.06
CA ALA A 95 8.56 17.25 -11.36
C ALA A 95 8.31 18.61 -10.69
N GLY A 96 8.69 18.74 -9.42
CA GLY A 96 8.45 19.94 -8.62
C GLY A 96 7.09 19.99 -7.91
N GLU A 97 6.17 19.07 -8.23
CA GLU A 97 4.85 19.05 -7.57
C GLU A 97 4.87 18.32 -6.23
N GLN A 98 3.98 18.76 -5.33
CA GLN A 98 3.75 18.12 -4.05
C GLN A 98 3.03 16.79 -4.28
N ILE A 99 3.58 15.72 -3.73
CA ILE A 99 3.06 14.36 -3.87
C ILE A 99 1.97 14.11 -2.82
N PHE A 100 2.32 14.39 -1.56
CA PHE A 100 1.47 14.28 -0.38
C PHE A 100 2.11 15.03 0.79
N ARG A 101 1.37 15.13 1.89
CA ARG A 101 1.87 15.49 3.21
C ARG A 101 1.83 14.27 4.13
N VAL A 102 2.77 14.19 5.06
CA VAL A 102 2.77 13.17 6.12
C VAL A 102 2.87 13.85 7.47
N THR A 103 1.90 13.60 8.34
CA THR A 103 1.97 14.03 9.74
C THR A 103 2.61 12.94 10.57
N PHE A 104 3.60 13.31 11.35
CA PHE A 104 4.31 12.43 12.27
C PHE A 104 3.91 12.74 13.71
N ALA A 105 3.73 11.70 14.53
CA ALA A 105 3.62 11.83 15.98
C ALA A 105 4.97 12.28 16.59
N GLU A 106 4.96 12.64 17.87
CA GLU A 106 6.16 13.08 18.62
C GLU A 106 7.31 12.06 18.58
N ASP A 107 6.98 10.76 18.53
CA ASP A 107 7.95 9.66 18.44
C ASP A 107 8.49 9.43 17.02
N GLY A 108 8.07 10.25 16.05
CA GLY A 108 8.47 10.11 14.66
C GLY A 108 7.66 9.08 13.88
N ARG A 109 6.61 8.48 14.43
CA ARG A 109 5.73 7.57 13.70
C ARG A 109 4.78 8.34 12.77
N PRO A 110 4.66 7.99 11.47
CA PRO A 110 3.60 8.53 10.62
C PRO A 110 2.23 8.18 11.19
N VAL A 111 1.34 9.16 11.29
CA VAL A 111 -0.05 8.96 11.76
C VAL A 111 -1.07 9.26 10.68
N GLU A 112 -0.71 10.03 9.66
CA GLU A 112 -1.59 10.31 8.52
C GLU A 112 -0.77 10.69 7.29
N VAL A 113 -1.18 10.17 6.13
CA VAL A 113 -0.84 10.75 4.83
C VAL A 113 -2.03 11.61 4.37
N SER A 114 -1.81 12.90 4.16
CA SER A 114 -2.83 13.86 3.73
C SER A 114 -2.42 14.52 2.41
N GLU A 115 -3.36 15.24 1.79
CA GLU A 115 -3.18 15.86 0.47
C GLU A 115 -2.63 14.87 -0.56
N ASN A 116 -3.04 13.62 -0.45
CA ASN A 116 -2.65 12.57 -1.37
C ASN A 116 -3.20 12.89 -2.77
N GLY A 117 -2.33 13.36 -3.66
CA GLY A 117 -2.67 13.65 -5.04
C GLY A 117 -2.63 12.40 -5.91
N PHE A 118 -1.67 11.51 -5.65
CA PHE A 118 -1.19 10.56 -6.66
C PHE A 118 -1.27 9.09 -6.23
N PHE A 119 -1.37 8.79 -4.93
CA PHE A 119 -1.41 7.41 -4.44
C PHE A 119 -2.83 6.86 -4.37
N LEU A 120 -3.35 6.34 -5.48
CA LEU A 120 -4.66 5.67 -5.53
C LEU A 120 -5.76 6.48 -4.82
N THR A 121 -5.80 7.79 -5.07
CA THR A 121 -6.70 8.75 -4.39
C THR A 121 -8.17 8.37 -4.55
N GLU A 122 -8.53 7.74 -5.67
CA GLU A 122 -9.88 7.22 -5.91
C GLU A 122 -10.25 6.04 -5.00
N ILE A 123 -9.24 5.30 -4.50
CA ILE A 123 -9.41 4.17 -3.59
C ILE A 123 -9.38 4.68 -2.15
N TYR A 124 -8.27 5.28 -1.72
CA TYR A 124 -8.05 5.62 -0.31
C TYR A 124 -8.56 7.01 0.09
N GLY A 125 -8.85 7.87 -0.89
CA GLY A 125 -9.18 9.28 -0.65
C GLY A 125 -7.93 10.14 -0.44
N ARG A 126 -8.18 11.42 -0.13
CA ARG A 126 -7.13 12.43 0.09
C ARG A 126 -6.39 12.27 1.42
N ARG A 127 -6.94 11.47 2.35
CA ARG A 127 -6.41 11.25 3.69
C ARG A 127 -6.38 9.76 3.98
N VAL A 128 -5.21 9.26 4.34
CA VAL A 128 -4.95 7.86 4.68
C VAL A 128 -4.41 7.83 6.10
N PRO A 129 -5.22 7.44 7.11
CA PRO A 129 -4.70 7.26 8.46
C PRO A 129 -3.62 6.17 8.46
N VAL A 130 -2.60 6.36 9.29
CA VAL A 130 -1.48 5.41 9.45
C VAL A 130 -1.48 4.85 10.86
N GLY A 131 -1.51 3.52 10.95
CA GLY A 131 -1.71 2.81 12.21
C GLY A 131 -3.19 2.73 12.58
N GLY A 132 -3.66 1.55 12.97
CA GLY A 132 -4.99 1.35 13.54
C GLY A 132 -5.86 0.29 12.85
N ALA A 133 -7.16 0.41 13.11
CA ALA A 133 -8.17 -0.55 12.67
C ALA A 133 -8.53 -0.38 11.18
N TRP A 134 -9.29 -1.35 10.67
CA TRP A 134 -9.85 -1.29 9.32
C TRP A 134 -10.73 -0.04 9.14
N SER A 135 -10.37 0.77 8.15
CA SER A 135 -11.06 1.96 7.72
C SER A 135 -11.79 1.70 6.41
N ARG A 136 -12.94 2.34 6.22
CA ARG A 136 -13.66 2.29 4.96
C ARG A 136 -12.94 3.15 3.92
N ALA A 137 -12.78 2.62 2.72
CA ALA A 137 -12.20 3.35 1.60
C ALA A 137 -13.26 4.19 0.86
N THR A 138 -12.82 5.03 -0.07
CA THR A 138 -13.71 5.80 -0.94
C THR A 138 -14.51 4.88 -1.87
N LEU A 139 -13.85 3.84 -2.40
CA LEU A 139 -14.52 2.84 -3.24
C LEU A 139 -15.48 1.98 -2.39
N PRO A 140 -16.78 1.89 -2.74
CA PRO A 140 -17.75 1.12 -1.97
C PRO A 140 -17.37 -0.36 -1.82
N GLY A 141 -17.52 -0.89 -0.60
CA GLY A 141 -17.20 -2.28 -0.27
C GLY A 141 -15.72 -2.55 0.00
N LEU A 142 -14.84 -1.57 -0.23
CA LEU A 142 -13.42 -1.66 0.03
C LEU A 142 -13.07 -1.10 1.42
N PHE A 143 -12.22 -1.81 2.13
CA PHE A 143 -11.69 -1.44 3.43
C PHE A 143 -10.18 -1.56 3.40
N PHE A 144 -9.49 -0.72 4.16
CA PHE A 144 -8.04 -0.77 4.27
C PHE A 144 -7.59 -0.60 5.72
N ARG A 145 -6.42 -1.12 6.04
CA ARG A 145 -5.67 -0.77 7.26
C ARG A 145 -4.22 -0.56 6.89
N SER A 146 -3.48 0.16 7.71
CA SER A 146 -2.11 0.52 7.42
C SER A 146 -1.23 0.39 8.67
N ALA A 147 0.07 0.18 8.44
CA ALA A 147 1.11 0.34 9.45
C ALA A 147 2.35 0.98 8.84
N SER A 148 3.10 1.69 9.67
CA SER A 148 4.38 2.27 9.30
C SER A 148 5.56 1.41 9.76
N TYR A 149 6.66 1.54 9.05
CA TYR A 149 7.93 0.90 9.33
C TYR A 149 9.01 1.93 8.99
N GLY A 150 9.66 2.49 10.00
CA GLY A 150 10.66 3.53 9.82
C GLY A 150 11.94 3.24 10.59
N ILE A 151 13.07 3.66 10.03
CA ILE A 151 14.37 3.47 10.64
C ILE A 151 15.33 4.59 10.23
N GLU A 152 16.17 5.01 11.17
CA GLU A 152 17.26 5.98 10.98
C GLU A 152 18.58 5.36 11.43
N ILE A 153 19.57 5.31 10.54
CA ILE A 153 20.89 4.75 10.83
C ILE A 153 21.94 5.60 10.13
N GLY A 154 22.88 6.16 10.90
CA GLY A 154 24.05 6.84 10.34
C GLY A 154 23.73 8.04 9.41
N GLY A 155 22.68 8.81 9.73
CA GLY A 155 22.24 9.95 8.91
C GLY A 155 21.44 9.58 7.66
N ARG A 156 21.17 8.29 7.46
CA ARG A 156 20.22 7.78 6.47
C ARG A 156 18.90 7.47 7.13
N PHE A 157 17.85 7.54 6.33
CA PHE A 157 16.52 7.12 6.73
C PHE A 157 15.94 6.13 5.74
N GLY A 158 15.00 5.34 6.23
CA GLY A 158 14.11 4.52 5.44
C GLY A 158 12.74 4.53 6.08
N ILE A 159 11.69 4.65 5.28
CA ILE A 159 10.32 4.55 5.75
C ILE A 159 9.44 3.84 4.73
N ALA A 160 8.52 3.01 5.22
CA ALA A 160 7.48 2.38 4.43
C ALA A 160 6.15 2.44 5.19
N ILE A 161 5.07 2.70 4.47
CA ILE A 161 3.70 2.58 4.93
C ILE A 161 3.06 1.45 4.12
N VAL A 162 2.75 0.36 4.78
CA VAL A 162 2.08 -0.80 4.16
C VAL A 162 0.59 -0.67 4.41
N VAL A 163 -0.19 -0.66 3.34
CA VAL A 163 -1.65 -0.58 3.34
C VAL A 163 -2.20 -1.92 2.89
N GLN A 164 -2.89 -2.66 3.75
CA GLN A 164 -3.63 -3.86 3.37
C GLN A 164 -5.06 -3.51 2.95
N VAL A 165 -5.59 -4.25 1.98
CA VAL A 165 -6.89 -3.98 1.37
C VAL A 165 -7.80 -5.21 1.42
N ARG A 166 -9.07 -4.97 1.70
CA ARG A 166 -10.15 -5.97 1.67
C ARG A 166 -11.32 -5.48 0.81
N PHE A 167 -12.01 -6.41 0.17
CA PHE A 167 -13.30 -6.18 -0.49
C PHE A 167 -14.30 -7.24 -0.05
N GLY A 168 -15.48 -6.83 0.45
CA GLY A 168 -16.50 -7.77 0.92
C GLY A 168 -16.01 -8.74 2.01
N GLY A 169 -15.01 -8.33 2.80
CA GLY A 169 -14.38 -9.16 3.85
C GLY A 169 -13.21 -10.02 3.38
N ALA A 170 -13.02 -10.21 2.08
CA ALA A 170 -11.88 -10.95 1.53
C ALA A 170 -10.64 -10.05 1.41
N TYR A 171 -9.47 -10.55 1.79
CA TYR A 171 -8.19 -9.89 1.51
C TYR A 171 -7.92 -9.92 0.01
N ILE A 172 -7.62 -8.77 -0.58
CA ILE A 172 -7.37 -8.66 -2.02
C ILE A 172 -5.94 -8.26 -2.36
N GLY A 173 -5.20 -7.70 -1.39
CA GLY A 173 -3.83 -7.27 -1.61
C GLY A 173 -3.34 -6.23 -0.63
N ARG A 174 -2.17 -5.68 -0.95
CA ARG A 174 -1.55 -4.58 -0.24
C ARG A 174 -0.94 -3.57 -1.22
N ALA A 175 -0.74 -2.37 -0.72
CA ALA A 175 0.03 -1.32 -1.36
C ALA A 175 1.10 -0.83 -0.37
N VAL A 176 2.22 -0.34 -0.89
CA VAL A 176 3.32 0.19 -0.09
C VAL A 176 3.71 1.55 -0.63
N LEU A 177 3.68 2.58 0.23
CA LEU A 177 4.38 3.84 -0.01
C LEU A 177 5.71 3.74 0.70
N TYR A 178 6.81 4.14 0.07
CA TYR A 178 8.10 4.11 0.74
C TYR A 178 9.01 5.24 0.27
N ALA A 179 9.92 5.60 1.16
CA ALA A 179 10.99 6.54 0.88
C ALA A 179 12.26 6.10 1.59
N TRP A 180 13.41 6.42 1.00
CA TRP A 180 14.71 6.23 1.63
C TRP A 180 15.69 7.26 1.12
N GLY A 181 16.71 7.53 1.91
CA GLY A 181 17.74 8.48 1.53
C GLY A 181 18.49 9.05 2.72
N THR A 182 18.83 10.32 2.61
CA THR A 182 19.62 11.06 3.60
C THR A 182 18.80 12.16 4.24
N GLN A 183 19.15 12.45 5.48
CA GLN A 183 18.52 13.52 6.22
C GLN A 183 19.52 14.64 6.55
N ALA A 184 19.09 15.87 6.31
CA ALA A 184 19.64 17.08 6.89
C ALA A 184 18.56 17.78 7.73
N ALA A 185 18.95 18.66 8.66
CA ALA A 185 18.11 19.21 9.74
C ALA A 185 16.64 19.51 9.36
N GLU A 186 16.40 20.17 8.23
CA GLU A 186 15.05 20.54 7.76
C GLU A 186 14.73 19.97 6.38
N ARG A 187 15.39 18.87 5.99
CA ARG A 187 15.25 18.32 4.64
C ARG A 187 15.52 16.82 4.59
N LEU A 188 14.54 16.08 4.08
CA LEU A 188 14.71 14.70 3.67
C LEU A 188 14.92 14.68 2.16
N GLU A 189 15.92 13.94 1.69
CA GLU A 189 16.16 13.76 0.25
C GLU A 189 16.48 12.32 -0.06
N GLY A 190 16.04 11.85 -1.23
CA GLY A 190 16.41 10.53 -1.71
C GLY A 190 15.46 10.01 -2.77
N THR A 191 15.05 8.75 -2.62
CA THR A 191 14.14 8.08 -3.53
C THR A 191 12.81 7.83 -2.86
N PHE A 192 11.74 8.16 -3.56
CA PHE A 192 10.38 7.83 -3.18
C PHE A 192 9.82 6.81 -4.19
N GLY A 193 8.93 5.92 -3.74
CA GLY A 193 8.15 5.12 -4.66
C GLY A 193 6.89 4.49 -4.07
N TYR A 194 6.14 3.89 -4.98
CA TYR A 194 4.93 3.13 -4.69
C TYR A 194 5.06 1.69 -5.19
N LEU A 195 4.42 0.76 -4.49
CA LEU A 195 4.30 -0.64 -4.92
C LEU A 195 2.89 -1.14 -4.64
N LEU A 196 2.36 -1.96 -5.54
CA LEU A 196 1.09 -2.66 -5.36
C LEU A 196 1.37 -4.17 -5.35
N ASP A 197 0.54 -4.92 -4.64
CA ASP A 197 0.66 -6.37 -4.52
C ASP A 197 -0.74 -6.93 -4.27
N PHE A 198 -1.50 -7.08 -5.36
CA PHE A 198 -2.85 -7.64 -5.35
C PHE A 198 -2.79 -9.07 -5.89
N GLY A 199 -3.21 -10.05 -5.09
CA GLY A 199 -2.91 -11.46 -5.35
C GLY A 199 -3.87 -12.14 -6.35
N GLY A 200 -3.67 -11.97 -7.65
CA GLY A 200 -4.28 -12.83 -8.68
C GLY A 200 -5.68 -12.40 -9.15
N GLY A 201 -6.31 -11.41 -8.52
CA GLY A 201 -7.74 -11.13 -8.69
C GLY A 201 -8.09 -10.38 -9.98
N PRO A 202 -9.38 -10.31 -10.39
CA PRO A 202 -9.79 -9.50 -11.55
C PRO A 202 -9.41 -8.02 -11.47
N LEU A 203 -9.14 -7.52 -10.25
CA LEU A 203 -8.58 -6.18 -10.03
C LEU A 203 -7.13 -6.06 -10.52
N GLU A 204 -6.33 -7.12 -10.48
CA GLU A 204 -4.93 -7.16 -10.95
C GLU A 204 -4.82 -6.89 -12.46
N ALA A 205 -5.72 -7.47 -13.26
CA ALA A 205 -5.74 -7.28 -14.70
C ALA A 205 -6.03 -5.82 -15.10
N ALA A 206 -6.70 -5.06 -14.23
CA ALA A 206 -6.95 -3.63 -14.43
C ALA A 206 -5.78 -2.73 -13.99
N LEU A 207 -4.77 -3.28 -13.30
CA LEU A 207 -3.69 -2.53 -12.67
C LEU A 207 -2.35 -2.65 -13.42
N SER A 208 -2.32 -2.90 -14.74
CA SER A 208 -1.09 -3.14 -15.53
C SER A 208 0.08 -2.13 -15.34
N ALA A 209 1.16 -2.61 -14.72
CA ALA A 209 2.61 -2.57 -15.04
C ALA A 209 3.46 -1.29 -15.32
N THR A 210 3.90 -0.55 -14.29
CA THR A 210 5.33 -0.18 -13.99
C THR A 210 5.54 0.07 -12.48
N GLY A 211 6.79 0.02 -11.99
CA GLY A 211 7.12 0.34 -10.60
C GLY A 211 7.73 1.74 -10.55
N ASP A 212 7.12 2.66 -9.81
CA ASP A 212 7.46 4.08 -9.91
C ASP A 212 8.39 4.51 -8.78
N GLN A 213 9.66 4.70 -9.13
CA GLN A 213 10.64 5.40 -8.32
C GLN A 213 11.00 6.74 -8.94
N TYR A 214 11.15 7.74 -8.09
CA TYR A 214 11.67 9.03 -8.50
C TYR A 214 12.42 9.69 -7.36
N ALA A 215 13.36 10.56 -7.74
CA ALA A 215 14.00 11.46 -6.80
C ALA A 215 12.93 12.32 -6.11
N PHE A 216 13.06 12.49 -4.81
CA PHE A 216 12.15 13.31 -4.02
C PHE A 216 12.91 14.10 -2.97
N PHE A 217 12.26 15.14 -2.47
CA PHE A 217 12.64 15.77 -1.22
C PHE A 217 11.39 16.04 -0.37
N ALA A 218 11.57 16.20 0.92
CA ALA A 218 10.52 16.68 1.81
C ALA A 218 11.07 17.78 2.74
N THR A 219 10.19 18.71 3.08
CA THR A 219 10.45 19.79 4.03
C THR A 219 9.34 19.84 5.08
N PRO A 220 9.64 20.27 6.31
CA PRO A 220 8.59 20.51 7.30
C PRO A 220 7.62 21.60 6.81
N VAL A 221 6.37 21.49 7.22
CA VAL A 221 5.33 22.50 7.02
C VAL A 221 4.56 22.70 8.32
N GLU A 222 4.13 23.94 8.54
CA GLU A 222 3.31 24.34 9.69
C GLU A 222 1.87 23.80 9.60
#